data_AF-A0A0F8VAA7-F1
#
_entry.id   AF-A0A0F8VAA7-F1
#
_cell.length_a   1.000
_cell.length_b   1.000
_cell.length_c   1.000
_cell.angle_alpha   90.00
_cell.angle_beta   90.00
_cell.angle_gamma   90.00
#
_symmetry.space_group_name_H-M   'P 1'
#
loop_
_entity.id
_entity.type
_entity.pdbx_description
1 polymer ?
#
loop_
_entity_poly.entity_id
_entity_poly.type
_entity_poly.pdbx_seq_one_letter_code
_entity_poly.pdbx_strand_id
1 'polypeptide(L)'
;QVVNKSTNFKCFIGAATWLPNNIRKGNSSSPLNILMILGRYDELLDPIDLKEGISNYTNIPISELDVNRLYGSFQDGNAAMIYLDDNSNHALGDWDPDFIRETRNFVMNTFPDVKPVDENFYANIRLINLFLQLMGGFGLFALLVDLLSNLILKRREEESFKIELENETFYSISGRAFGYSLILGLPGIILFIPIILVGYLATAGFILALLFGQAFGILIFLWRIGKKNNLSLGEILKKPFKIPRGSLLRQIILGITSAVILSIIIYLSAGLNYIGMIPSLIKIVWFPLYFGFVLLIFLIFGIMFQGILQNKLDEGLKQFTKVSLMIFSLLFMYMFIYLLIISLLMGSFFYFGSFLPFALPLLLMNSFVFTYIYKKSGNIFAGVITNALFFTLFICTISPLQSGFSFIMGFFS
;
A
#
# COMPACT_ATOMS: atom_id res chain seq x y z
N GLN A 1 20.94 11.31 -3.31
CA GLN A 1 21.38 11.43 -4.71
C GLN A 1 22.72 10.74 -4.86
N VAL A 2 22.86 9.82 -5.81
CA VAL A 2 24.15 9.18 -6.15
C VAL A 2 24.60 9.74 -7.48
N VAL A 3 25.59 10.64 -7.46
CA VAL A 3 26.24 11.14 -8.68
C VAL A 3 27.52 10.31 -8.86
N ASN A 4 27.44 9.31 -9.74
CA ASN A 4 28.59 8.46 -10.01
C ASN A 4 29.59 9.17 -10.94
N LYS A 5 30.79 9.44 -10.43
CA LYS A 5 31.87 10.12 -11.17
C LYS A 5 32.72 9.16 -12.01
N SER A 6 32.50 7.85 -11.93
CA SER A 6 33.27 6.86 -12.67
C SER A 6 33.02 6.97 -14.18
N THR A 7 34.08 6.88 -14.96
CA THR A 7 34.03 6.75 -16.43
C THR A 7 33.47 5.41 -16.89
N ASN A 8 33.42 4.40 -15.99
CA ASN A 8 32.75 3.12 -16.25
C ASN A 8 31.23 3.22 -16.13
N PHE A 9 30.70 4.29 -15.53
CA PHE A 9 29.26 4.53 -15.45
C PHE A 9 28.76 5.21 -16.72
N LYS A 10 28.42 4.43 -17.74
CA LYS A 10 28.14 4.94 -19.11
C LYS A 10 26.68 5.29 -19.40
N CYS A 11 25.74 4.94 -18.50
CA CYS A 11 24.32 5.09 -18.74
C CYS A 11 23.62 5.56 -17.45
N PHE A 12 22.80 6.60 -17.55
CA PHE A 12 21.87 7.02 -16.50
C PHE A 12 20.45 6.91 -17.04
N ILE A 13 19.57 6.25 -16.29
CA ILE A 13 18.14 6.20 -16.60
C ILE A 13 17.39 6.71 -15.38
N GLY A 14 16.70 7.83 -15.54
CA GLY A 14 15.79 8.37 -14.54
C GLY A 14 14.36 8.11 -14.96
N ALA A 15 13.66 7.20 -14.28
CA ALA A 15 12.23 7.01 -14.45
C ALA A 15 11.48 7.79 -13.36
N ALA A 16 10.50 8.61 -13.76
CA ALA A 16 9.68 9.40 -12.85
C ALA A 16 10.50 10.17 -11.79
N THR A 17 11.62 10.77 -12.21
CA THR A 17 12.55 11.48 -11.32
C THR A 17 13.26 12.62 -12.03
N TRP A 18 13.88 13.53 -11.26
CA TRP A 18 14.69 14.61 -11.81
C TRP A 18 16.11 14.17 -12.17
N LEU A 19 16.68 14.81 -13.19
CA LEU A 19 18.10 14.70 -13.48
C LEU A 19 18.89 15.68 -12.59
N PRO A 20 19.88 15.22 -11.80
CA PRO A 20 20.68 16.13 -10.99
C PRO A 20 21.49 17.12 -11.84
N ASN A 21 21.41 18.41 -11.49
CA ASN A 21 22.13 19.49 -12.20
C ASN A 21 23.67 19.36 -12.19
N ASN A 22 24.21 18.53 -11.30
CA ASN A 22 25.65 18.29 -11.15
C ASN A 22 26.13 16.97 -11.79
N ILE A 23 25.32 16.37 -12.66
CA ILE A 23 25.75 15.18 -13.41
C ILE A 23 26.91 15.53 -14.36
N ARG A 24 27.89 14.64 -14.49
CA ARG A 24 29.02 14.83 -15.40
C ARG A 24 28.54 14.87 -16.86
N LYS A 25 29.29 15.52 -17.74
CA LYS A 25 29.04 15.49 -19.19
C LYS A 25 29.57 14.17 -19.79
N GLY A 26 28.87 13.63 -20.77
CA GLY A 26 29.31 12.49 -21.59
C GLY A 26 30.08 12.95 -22.82
N ASN A 27 31.07 12.16 -23.23
CA ASN A 27 31.79 12.28 -24.50
C ASN A 27 32.46 10.95 -24.87
N SER A 28 33.18 10.89 -26.00
CA SER A 28 33.76 9.64 -26.51
C SER A 28 34.83 9.02 -25.61
N SER A 29 35.55 9.81 -24.80
CA SER A 29 36.56 9.33 -23.85
C SER A 29 36.01 9.08 -22.44
N SER A 30 34.85 9.63 -22.13
CA SER A 30 34.14 9.52 -20.85
C SER A 30 32.63 9.43 -21.10
N PRO A 31 32.13 8.34 -21.69
CA PRO A 31 30.76 8.26 -22.17
C PRO A 31 29.76 8.30 -21.02
N LEU A 32 28.67 9.04 -21.20
CA LEU A 32 27.48 9.01 -20.35
C LEU A 32 26.27 9.31 -21.21
N ASN A 33 25.41 8.33 -21.42
CA ASN A 33 24.13 8.52 -22.09
C ASN A 33 23.03 8.67 -21.04
N ILE A 34 22.07 9.56 -21.28
CA ILE A 34 21.02 9.92 -20.32
C ILE A 34 19.64 9.68 -20.96
N LEU A 35 18.85 8.84 -20.30
CA LEU A 35 17.43 8.71 -20.59
C LEU A 35 16.63 9.19 -19.38
N MET A 36 15.75 10.15 -19.60
CA MET A 36 14.71 10.52 -18.63
C MET A 36 13.38 10.01 -19.16
N ILE A 37 12.61 9.29 -18.34
CA ILE A 37 11.35 8.67 -18.74
C ILE A 37 10.24 9.21 -17.85
N LEU A 38 9.17 9.70 -18.46
CA LEU A 38 8.03 10.32 -17.79
C LEU A 38 6.71 9.86 -18.40
N GLY A 39 5.69 9.68 -17.56
CA GLY A 39 4.33 9.43 -18.01
C GLY A 39 3.60 10.74 -18.26
N ARG A 40 2.78 10.82 -19.30
CA ARG A 40 1.98 12.02 -19.62
C ARG A 40 1.02 12.41 -18.50
N TYR A 41 0.58 11.43 -17.71
CA TYR A 41 -0.30 11.65 -16.57
C TYR A 41 0.46 11.59 -15.23
N ASP A 42 1.78 11.80 -15.23
CA ASP A 42 2.54 11.93 -13.99
C ASP A 42 2.04 13.15 -13.20
N GLU A 43 1.59 12.89 -11.97
CA GLU A 43 0.96 13.89 -11.11
C GLU A 43 1.96 14.65 -10.24
N LEU A 44 3.26 14.29 -10.32
CA LEU A 44 4.35 14.88 -9.54
C LEU A 44 5.34 15.69 -10.40
N LEU A 45 5.58 15.28 -11.64
CA LEU A 45 6.63 15.83 -12.51
C LEU A 45 6.07 16.31 -13.84
N ASP A 46 6.45 17.51 -14.26
CA ASP A 46 6.13 18.03 -15.58
C ASP A 46 7.32 17.83 -16.55
N PRO A 47 7.08 17.60 -17.85
CA PRO A 47 8.14 17.60 -18.85
C PRO A 47 9.13 18.77 -18.76
N ILE A 48 8.70 19.96 -18.33
CA ILE A 48 9.57 21.14 -18.18
C ILE A 48 10.68 20.91 -17.14
N ASP A 49 10.38 20.19 -16.05
CA ASP A 49 11.36 19.89 -14.99
C ASP A 49 12.50 19.03 -15.53
N LEU A 50 12.17 18.10 -16.44
CA LEU A 50 13.15 17.24 -17.09
C LEU A 50 13.97 17.99 -18.14
N LYS A 51 13.35 18.95 -18.84
CA LYS A 51 14.05 19.81 -19.80
C LYS A 51 15.12 20.66 -19.13
N GLU A 52 14.92 21.14 -17.89
CA GLU A 52 15.96 21.88 -17.16
C GLU A 52 17.23 21.03 -16.98
N GLY A 53 17.07 19.80 -16.48
CA GLY A 53 18.17 18.88 -16.30
C GLY A 53 18.88 18.53 -17.61
N ILE A 54 18.13 18.24 -18.67
CA ILE A 54 18.70 17.90 -19.98
C ILE A 54 19.37 19.11 -20.64
N SER A 55 18.83 20.32 -20.48
CA SER A 55 19.45 21.57 -20.92
C SER A 55 20.81 21.74 -20.23
N ASN A 56 20.82 21.58 -18.90
CA ASN A 56 22.05 21.61 -18.11
C ASN A 56 23.05 20.53 -18.51
N TYR A 57 22.61 19.39 -19.06
CA TYR A 57 23.47 18.32 -19.55
C TYR A 57 23.95 18.50 -21.00
N THR A 58 23.14 19.03 -21.90
CA THR A 58 23.44 19.15 -23.33
C THR A 58 23.99 20.52 -23.74
N ASN A 59 23.79 21.54 -22.89
CA ASN A 59 23.96 22.97 -23.21
C ASN A 59 23.01 23.47 -24.30
N ILE A 60 21.90 22.75 -24.56
CA ILE A 60 20.84 23.17 -25.48
C ILE A 60 19.78 23.94 -24.68
N PRO A 61 19.33 25.13 -25.11
CA PRO A 61 18.29 25.88 -24.41
C PRO A 61 17.01 25.07 -24.23
N ILE A 62 16.33 25.22 -23.07
CA ILE A 62 15.06 24.55 -22.74
C ILE A 62 14.01 24.70 -23.86
N SER A 63 13.95 25.85 -24.52
CA SER A 63 13.02 26.15 -25.62
C SER A 63 13.25 25.32 -26.90
N GLU A 64 14.42 24.71 -27.05
CA GLU A 64 14.81 23.87 -28.19
C GLU A 64 14.80 22.36 -27.83
N LEU A 65 14.46 22.04 -26.58
CA LEU A 65 14.30 20.69 -26.09
C LEU A 65 12.86 20.21 -26.29
N ASP A 66 12.72 19.08 -26.98
CA ASP A 66 11.48 18.37 -27.25
C ASP A 66 11.52 17.00 -26.59
N VAL A 67 10.35 16.53 -26.16
CA VAL A 67 10.18 15.15 -25.72
C VAL A 67 10.23 14.21 -26.91
N ASN A 68 10.58 12.95 -26.66
CA ASN A 68 10.71 11.88 -27.66
C ASN A 68 11.73 12.19 -28.78
N ARG A 69 12.70 13.06 -28.51
CA ARG A 69 13.80 13.40 -29.41
C ARG A 69 15.15 13.04 -28.80
N LEU A 70 16.00 12.39 -29.59
CA LEU A 70 17.38 12.10 -29.22
C LEU A 70 18.28 13.30 -29.53
N TYR A 71 19.07 13.71 -28.53
CA TYR A 71 20.11 14.71 -28.63
C TYR A 71 21.49 14.06 -28.48
N GLY A 72 22.48 14.49 -29.26
CA GLY A 72 23.78 13.84 -29.32
C GLY A 72 23.74 12.48 -30.02
N SER A 73 24.72 11.62 -29.72
CA SER A 73 24.79 10.26 -30.29
C SER A 73 25.35 9.25 -29.28
N PHE A 74 24.98 7.98 -29.44
CA PHE A 74 25.52 6.90 -28.62
C PHE A 74 27.01 6.67 -28.90
N GLN A 75 27.44 6.89 -30.15
CA GLN A 75 28.82 6.77 -30.61
C GLN A 75 29.74 7.81 -29.96
N ASP A 76 29.25 9.04 -29.82
CA ASP A 76 29.96 10.13 -29.14
C ASP A 76 29.84 10.04 -27.62
N GLY A 77 29.09 9.06 -27.10
CA GLY A 77 28.92 8.84 -25.66
C GLY A 77 28.21 9.97 -24.94
N ASN A 78 27.35 10.72 -25.63
CA ASN A 78 26.64 11.88 -25.09
C ASN A 78 25.13 11.88 -25.40
N ALA A 79 24.57 10.74 -25.82
CA ALA A 79 23.16 10.61 -26.16
C ALA A 79 22.27 11.01 -24.97
N ALA A 80 21.27 11.85 -25.22
CA ALA A 80 20.33 12.34 -24.22
C ALA A 80 18.90 12.36 -24.78
N MET A 81 17.93 11.86 -24.03
CA MET A 81 16.51 11.87 -24.44
C MET A 81 15.59 12.03 -23.23
N ILE A 82 14.49 12.76 -23.42
CA ILE A 82 13.32 12.69 -22.54
C ILE A 82 12.29 11.85 -23.28
N TYR A 83 11.98 10.65 -22.80
CA TYR A 83 10.86 9.86 -23.30
C TYR A 83 9.60 10.23 -22.51
N LEU A 84 8.56 10.68 -23.21
CA LEU A 84 7.25 10.94 -22.66
C LEU A 84 6.28 9.88 -23.19
N ASP A 85 5.80 9.03 -22.31
CA ASP A 85 4.79 8.03 -22.64
C ASP A 85 3.38 8.61 -22.54
N ASP A 86 2.54 8.32 -23.53
CA ASP A 86 1.18 8.89 -23.61
C ASP A 86 0.16 8.21 -22.66
N ASN A 87 0.45 7.03 -22.11
CA ASN A 87 -0.53 6.20 -21.41
C ASN A 87 -0.18 5.86 -19.95
N SER A 88 0.94 6.39 -19.44
CA SER A 88 1.44 6.10 -18.10
C SER A 88 1.32 7.27 -17.13
N ASN A 89 1.47 6.97 -15.83
CA ASN A 89 1.49 7.92 -14.72
C ASN A 89 2.68 7.64 -13.80
N HIS A 90 2.78 8.38 -12.69
CA HIS A 90 3.92 8.27 -11.79
C HIS A 90 4.09 6.87 -11.20
N ALA A 91 2.98 6.25 -10.80
CA ALA A 91 2.99 4.98 -10.09
C ALA A 91 3.17 3.78 -11.02
N LEU A 92 2.63 3.83 -12.24
CA LEU A 92 2.58 2.69 -13.16
C LEU A 92 3.75 2.62 -14.13
N GLY A 93 4.60 3.66 -14.19
CA GLY A 93 5.77 3.72 -15.07
C GLY A 93 6.67 2.49 -14.99
N ASP A 94 6.92 1.95 -13.79
CA ASP A 94 7.78 0.78 -13.60
C ASP A 94 7.24 -0.52 -14.21
N TRP A 95 5.94 -0.57 -14.54
CA TRP A 95 5.29 -1.72 -15.17
C TRP A 95 4.78 -1.43 -16.59
N ASP A 96 5.00 -0.22 -17.08
CA ASP A 96 4.57 0.18 -18.41
C ASP A 96 5.45 -0.50 -19.50
N PRO A 97 4.85 -1.22 -20.47
CA PRO A 97 5.61 -1.91 -21.50
C PRO A 97 6.48 -0.98 -22.36
N ASP A 98 6.06 0.26 -22.57
CA ASP A 98 6.79 1.23 -23.38
C ASP A 98 7.96 1.83 -22.58
N PHE A 99 7.80 2.11 -21.28
CA PHE A 99 8.92 2.44 -20.38
C PHE A 99 10.00 1.37 -20.40
N ILE A 100 9.59 0.09 -20.26
CA ILE A 100 10.52 -1.05 -20.26
C ILE A 100 11.22 -1.17 -21.62
N ARG A 101 10.45 -1.04 -22.72
CA ARG A 101 10.98 -1.11 -24.08
C ARG A 101 12.02 -0.03 -24.34
N GLU A 102 11.72 1.22 -23.98
CA GLU A 102 12.62 2.35 -24.23
C GLU A 102 13.85 2.30 -23.35
N THR A 103 13.71 1.95 -22.07
CA THR A 103 14.85 1.67 -21.18
C THR A 103 15.76 0.63 -21.82
N ARG A 104 15.21 -0.49 -22.26
CA ARG A 104 15.98 -1.57 -22.90
C ARG A 104 16.70 -1.09 -24.15
N ASN A 105 15.97 -0.46 -25.08
CA ASN A 105 16.54 0.03 -26.34
C ASN A 105 17.69 1.02 -26.08
N PHE A 106 17.54 1.89 -25.09
CA PHE A 106 18.58 2.87 -24.73
C PHE A 106 19.82 2.19 -24.12
N VAL A 107 19.63 1.18 -23.27
CA VAL A 107 20.72 0.35 -22.74
C VAL A 107 21.43 -0.40 -23.87
N MET A 108 20.70 -1.01 -24.80
CA MET A 108 21.27 -1.72 -25.96
C MET A 108 22.15 -0.80 -26.81
N ASN A 109 21.67 0.42 -27.08
CA ASN A 109 22.44 1.37 -27.87
C ASN A 109 23.66 1.90 -27.11
N THR A 110 23.61 1.95 -25.78
CA THR A 110 24.77 2.33 -24.95
C THR A 110 25.80 1.19 -24.81
N PHE A 111 25.34 -0.06 -24.82
CA PHE A 111 26.15 -1.27 -24.68
C PHE A 111 25.86 -2.25 -25.83
N PRO A 112 26.34 -1.97 -27.06
CA PRO A 112 25.98 -2.75 -28.25
C PRO A 112 26.43 -4.22 -28.18
N ASP A 113 27.42 -4.54 -27.36
CA ASP A 113 27.91 -5.90 -27.15
C ASP A 113 27.00 -6.73 -26.21
N VAL A 114 26.06 -6.08 -25.51
CA VAL A 114 25.08 -6.74 -24.65
C VAL A 114 23.86 -7.09 -25.49
N LYS A 115 23.62 -8.39 -25.67
CA LYS A 115 22.38 -8.90 -26.28
C LYS A 115 21.34 -9.09 -25.18
N PRO A 116 20.35 -8.20 -25.03
CA PRO A 116 19.28 -8.44 -24.06
C PRO A 116 18.38 -9.56 -24.54
N VAL A 117 17.75 -10.22 -23.56
CA VAL A 117 16.66 -11.16 -23.81
C VAL A 117 15.43 -10.35 -24.26
N ASP A 118 14.66 -10.84 -25.23
CA ASP A 118 13.46 -10.16 -25.71
C ASP A 118 12.35 -10.22 -24.64
N GLU A 119 12.20 -9.14 -23.86
CA GLU A 119 11.34 -9.10 -22.68
C GLU A 119 9.92 -8.57 -22.93
N ASN A 120 9.65 -7.97 -24.10
CA ASN A 120 8.35 -7.30 -24.39
C ASN A 120 7.15 -8.26 -24.28
N PHE A 121 7.36 -9.55 -24.51
CA PHE A 121 6.32 -10.57 -24.41
C PHE A 121 5.91 -10.89 -22.96
N TYR A 122 6.72 -10.50 -21.97
CA TYR A 122 6.53 -10.96 -20.59
C TYR A 122 5.78 -9.98 -19.69
N ALA A 123 5.62 -8.69 -19.99
CA ALA A 123 4.93 -7.76 -19.06
C ALA A 123 3.47 -8.19 -18.80
N ASN A 124 2.71 -8.45 -19.85
CA ASN A 124 1.33 -8.93 -19.76
C ASN A 124 1.26 -10.35 -19.14
N ILE A 125 2.18 -11.24 -19.51
CA ILE A 125 2.27 -12.59 -18.93
C ILE A 125 2.65 -12.52 -17.44
N ARG A 126 3.51 -11.59 -17.04
CA ARG A 126 3.87 -11.31 -15.65
C ARG A 126 2.64 -10.83 -14.89
N LEU A 127 1.80 -9.95 -15.43
CA LEU A 127 0.56 -9.56 -14.76
C LEU A 127 -0.38 -10.76 -14.56
N ILE A 128 -0.53 -11.62 -15.58
CA ILE A 128 -1.32 -12.86 -15.48
C ILE A 128 -0.72 -13.81 -14.42
N ASN A 129 0.60 -13.99 -14.42
CA ASN A 129 1.30 -14.82 -13.44
C ASN A 129 1.11 -14.28 -12.02
N LEU A 130 1.21 -12.97 -11.82
CA LEU A 130 0.94 -12.33 -10.54
C LEU A 130 -0.50 -12.61 -10.10
N PHE A 131 -1.48 -12.42 -10.99
CA PHE A 131 -2.88 -12.70 -10.68
C PHE A 131 -3.09 -14.16 -10.27
N LEU A 132 -2.54 -15.12 -11.04
CA LEU A 132 -2.63 -16.55 -10.73
C LEU A 132 -1.92 -16.91 -9.42
N GLN A 133 -0.76 -16.32 -9.15
CA GLN A 133 -0.01 -16.51 -7.91
C GLN A 133 -0.75 -15.94 -6.70
N LEU A 134 -1.37 -14.76 -6.82
CA LEU A 134 -2.18 -14.18 -5.75
C LEU A 134 -3.43 -15.00 -5.46
N MET A 135 -4.14 -15.46 -6.50
CA MET A 135 -5.33 -16.31 -6.34
C MET A 135 -4.99 -17.70 -5.79
N GLY A 136 -3.99 -18.37 -6.38
CA GLY A 136 -3.51 -19.67 -5.92
C GLY A 136 -2.89 -19.60 -4.54
N GLY A 137 -2.13 -18.55 -4.26
CA GLY A 137 -1.56 -18.24 -2.96
C GLY A 137 -2.63 -18.01 -1.91
N PHE A 138 -3.68 -17.25 -2.21
CA PHE A 138 -4.80 -17.06 -1.29
C PHE A 138 -5.56 -18.38 -1.03
N GLY A 139 -5.73 -19.22 -2.06
CA GLY A 139 -6.27 -20.58 -1.91
C GLY A 139 -5.42 -21.43 -0.97
N LEU A 140 -4.10 -21.44 -1.16
CA LEU A 140 -3.15 -22.13 -0.28
C LEU A 140 -3.20 -21.59 1.16
N PHE A 141 -3.26 -20.27 1.33
CA PHE A 141 -3.42 -19.63 2.62
C PHE A 141 -4.68 -20.14 3.34
N ALA A 142 -5.82 -20.17 2.65
CA ALA A 142 -7.07 -20.64 3.23
C ALA A 142 -6.97 -22.10 3.68
N LEU A 143 -6.35 -22.98 2.88
CA LEU A 143 -6.14 -24.39 3.23
C LEU A 143 -5.23 -24.56 4.46
N LEU A 144 -4.11 -23.84 4.50
CA LEU A 144 -3.17 -23.90 5.61
C LEU A 144 -3.78 -23.36 6.91
N VAL A 145 -4.49 -22.23 6.84
CA VAL A 145 -5.17 -21.66 8.00
C VAL A 145 -6.29 -22.57 8.51
N ASP A 146 -7.00 -23.28 7.62
CA ASP A 146 -7.99 -24.27 8.06
C ASP A 146 -7.34 -25.38 8.89
N LEU A 147 -6.28 -26.00 8.35
CA LEU A 147 -5.52 -27.04 9.03
C LEU A 147 -4.95 -26.55 10.36
N LEU A 148 -4.31 -25.38 10.37
CA LEU A 148 -3.74 -24.77 11.57
C LEU A 148 -4.81 -24.42 12.61
N SER A 149 -5.97 -23.92 12.18
CA SER A 149 -7.06 -23.60 13.10
C SER A 149 -7.55 -24.84 13.84
N ASN A 150 -7.66 -25.98 13.15
CA ASN A 150 -8.07 -27.25 13.74
C ASN A 150 -7.01 -27.86 14.67
N LEU A 151 -5.72 -27.60 14.40
CA LEU A 151 -4.60 -28.07 15.24
C LEU A 151 -4.37 -27.21 16.48
N ILE A 152 -4.42 -25.87 16.32
CA ILE A 152 -4.07 -24.91 17.36
C ILE A 152 -5.25 -24.64 18.28
N LEU A 153 -6.45 -24.50 17.72
CA LEU A 153 -7.65 -24.23 18.50
C LEU A 153 -8.25 -25.55 18.95
N LYS A 154 -8.49 -25.70 20.26
CA LYS A 154 -9.35 -26.78 20.74
C LYS A 154 -10.74 -26.52 20.14
N ARG A 155 -11.35 -27.59 19.62
CA ARG A 155 -12.68 -27.64 18.97
C ARG A 155 -13.65 -26.62 19.59
N ARG A 156 -14.46 -25.93 18.74
CA ARG A 156 -15.43 -24.83 19.04
C ARG A 156 -16.36 -25.07 20.26
N GLU A 157 -15.83 -25.26 21.46
CA GLU A 157 -16.60 -25.29 22.71
C GLU A 157 -16.81 -23.86 23.26
N GLU A 158 -16.01 -22.90 22.80
CA GLU A 158 -16.19 -21.49 23.16
C GLU A 158 -17.16 -20.81 22.20
N GLU A 159 -18.19 -20.15 22.75
CA GLU A 159 -19.11 -19.31 21.99
C GLU A 159 -18.33 -18.27 21.19
N SER A 160 -18.66 -18.14 19.90
CA SER A 160 -18.09 -17.12 19.02
C SER A 160 -18.29 -15.73 19.63
N PHE A 161 -17.24 -14.89 19.57
CA PHE A 161 -17.30 -13.51 20.03
C PHE A 161 -18.41 -12.74 19.31
N LYS A 162 -19.43 -12.33 20.06
CA LYS A 162 -20.63 -11.66 19.56
C LYS A 162 -20.97 -10.45 20.41
N ILE A 163 -21.33 -9.32 19.79
CA ILE A 163 -21.99 -8.20 20.46
C ILE A 163 -23.38 -8.08 19.86
N GLU A 164 -24.38 -8.47 20.64
CA GLU A 164 -25.78 -8.42 20.23
C GLU A 164 -26.30 -6.99 20.40
N LEU A 165 -26.86 -6.47 19.32
CA LEU A 165 -27.56 -5.19 19.27
C LEU A 165 -28.98 -5.48 18.84
N GLU A 166 -29.91 -5.55 19.80
CA GLU A 166 -31.30 -5.86 19.54
C GLU A 166 -31.94 -4.79 18.63
N ASN A 167 -32.84 -5.22 17.74
CA ASN A 167 -33.61 -4.34 16.83
C ASN A 167 -32.82 -3.55 15.78
N GLU A 168 -31.53 -3.85 15.57
CA GLU A 168 -30.71 -3.19 14.56
C GLU A 168 -30.40 -4.13 13.38
N THR A 169 -30.62 -3.65 12.15
CA THR A 169 -30.34 -4.39 10.91
C THR A 169 -28.89 -4.22 10.47
N PHE A 170 -28.37 -5.20 9.74
CA PHE A 170 -27.02 -5.18 9.16
C PHE A 170 -26.73 -3.88 8.37
N TYR A 171 -27.65 -3.47 7.48
CA TYR A 171 -27.50 -2.27 6.66
C TYR A 171 -27.54 -0.98 7.48
N SER A 172 -28.43 -0.89 8.49
CA SER A 172 -28.52 0.27 9.39
C SER A 172 -27.23 0.51 10.17
N ILE A 173 -26.63 -0.55 10.71
CA ILE A 173 -25.39 -0.45 11.49
C ILE A 173 -24.23 -0.06 10.55
N SER A 174 -24.12 -0.70 9.39
CA SER A 174 -23.07 -0.43 8.40
C SER A 174 -23.10 1.00 7.89
N GLY A 175 -24.28 1.50 7.48
CA GLY A 175 -24.44 2.86 6.95
C GLY A 175 -24.14 3.93 8.00
N ARG A 176 -24.59 3.75 9.25
CA ARG A 176 -24.26 4.68 10.34
C ARG A 176 -22.78 4.64 10.68
N ALA A 177 -22.16 3.46 10.78
CA ALA A 177 -20.72 3.36 11.01
C ALA A 177 -19.92 4.07 9.92
N PHE A 178 -20.33 3.95 8.66
CA PHE A 178 -19.72 4.69 7.55
C PHE A 178 -19.89 6.21 7.68
N GLY A 179 -21.12 6.70 7.94
CA GLY A 179 -21.38 8.13 8.12
C GLY A 179 -20.61 8.73 9.31
N TYR A 180 -20.53 7.98 10.42
CA TYR A 180 -19.70 8.34 11.57
C TYR A 180 -18.22 8.40 11.21
N SER A 181 -17.73 7.44 10.45
CA SER A 181 -16.36 7.43 9.94
C SER A 181 -16.10 8.68 9.11
N LEU A 182 -16.94 9.00 8.13
CA LEU A 182 -16.76 10.15 7.25
C LEU A 182 -16.81 11.51 7.97
N ILE A 183 -17.69 11.68 8.95
CA ILE A 183 -17.85 12.98 9.62
C ILE A 183 -16.80 13.15 10.74
N LEU A 184 -16.63 12.11 11.57
CA LEU A 184 -15.77 12.18 12.76
C LEU A 184 -14.36 11.67 12.50
N GLY A 185 -14.09 11.11 11.32
CA GLY A 185 -12.75 10.68 10.95
C GLY A 185 -11.76 11.82 10.76
N LEU A 186 -12.23 13.02 10.37
CA LEU A 186 -11.37 14.20 10.24
C LEU A 186 -10.73 14.61 11.58
N PRO A 187 -11.48 14.75 12.69
CA PRO A 187 -10.88 14.89 14.02
C PRO A 187 -9.86 13.79 14.34
N GLY A 188 -10.15 12.53 14.01
CA GLY A 188 -9.21 11.42 14.22
C GLY A 188 -7.91 11.58 13.43
N ILE A 189 -7.98 11.95 12.15
CA ILE A 189 -6.81 12.26 11.31
C ILE A 189 -5.96 13.36 11.95
N ILE A 190 -6.59 14.45 12.40
CA ILE A 190 -5.89 15.59 13.04
C ILE A 190 -5.19 15.16 14.32
N LEU A 191 -5.85 14.35 15.16
CA LEU A 191 -5.24 13.80 16.38
C LEU A 191 -4.02 12.90 16.08
N PHE A 192 -3.93 12.35 14.88
CA PHE A 192 -2.82 11.48 14.47
C PHE A 192 -1.60 12.27 13.96
N ILE A 193 -1.76 13.54 13.56
CA ILE A 193 -0.67 14.37 12.98
C ILE A 193 0.60 14.40 13.86
N PRO A 194 0.54 14.60 15.19
CA PRO A 194 1.74 14.59 16.02
C PRO A 194 2.56 13.29 15.90
N ILE A 195 1.90 12.15 15.71
CA ILE A 195 2.55 10.85 15.54
C ILE A 195 3.25 10.77 14.17
N ILE A 196 2.62 11.32 13.12
CA ILE A 196 3.24 11.43 11.78
C ILE A 196 4.51 12.28 11.87
N LEU A 197 4.46 13.40 12.60
CA LEU A 197 5.58 14.33 12.74
C LEU A 197 6.80 13.70 13.45
N VAL A 198 6.58 12.81 14.40
CA VAL A 198 7.66 12.11 15.13
C VAL A 198 8.26 10.96 14.30
N GLY A 199 7.48 10.37 13.39
CA GLY A 199 7.92 9.26 12.53
C GLY A 199 8.83 9.68 11.37
N TYR A 200 9.72 8.77 10.96
CA TYR A 200 10.56 8.90 9.75
C TYR A 200 10.03 8.12 8.53
N LEU A 201 8.80 7.59 8.62
CA LEU A 201 8.08 6.94 7.53
C LEU A 201 6.77 7.70 7.30
N ALA A 202 6.87 8.94 6.83
CA ALA A 202 5.73 9.85 6.75
C ALA A 202 4.57 9.29 5.90
N THR A 203 4.86 8.62 4.79
CA THR A 203 3.85 7.93 3.95
C THR A 203 3.11 6.85 4.73
N ALA A 204 3.81 6.01 5.50
CA ALA A 204 3.16 5.04 6.39
C ALA A 204 2.31 5.75 7.47
N GLY A 205 2.81 6.87 8.02
CA GLY A 205 2.07 7.71 8.95
C GLY A 205 0.79 8.29 8.37
N PHE A 206 0.84 8.74 7.11
CA PHE A 206 -0.31 9.29 6.39
C PHE A 206 -1.40 8.23 6.14
N ILE A 207 -1.02 7.06 5.61
CA ILE A 207 -1.95 5.93 5.44
C ILE A 207 -2.59 5.56 6.78
N LEU A 208 -1.76 5.50 7.83
CA LEU A 208 -2.22 5.16 9.16
C LEU A 208 -3.15 6.21 9.76
N ALA A 209 -2.91 7.50 9.49
CA ALA A 209 -3.78 8.59 9.93
C ALA A 209 -5.18 8.48 9.31
N LEU A 210 -5.27 8.15 8.02
CA LEU A 210 -6.54 7.89 7.35
C LEU A 210 -7.28 6.72 8.03
N LEU A 211 -6.63 5.58 8.18
CA LEU A 211 -7.26 4.41 8.85
C LEU A 211 -7.61 4.69 10.31
N PHE A 212 -6.78 5.46 11.02
CA PHE A 212 -7.04 5.90 12.38
C PHE A 212 -8.25 6.82 12.45
N GLY A 213 -8.41 7.75 11.50
CA GLY A 213 -9.61 8.56 11.36
C GLY A 213 -10.87 7.70 11.27
N GLN A 214 -10.85 6.70 10.38
CA GLN A 214 -11.97 5.76 10.27
C GLN A 214 -12.24 5.01 11.58
N ALA A 215 -11.19 4.46 12.21
CA ALA A 215 -11.31 3.76 13.47
C ALA A 215 -11.84 4.66 14.60
N PHE A 216 -11.44 5.93 14.63
CA PHE A 216 -11.92 6.92 15.60
C PHE A 216 -13.42 7.21 15.41
N GLY A 217 -13.88 7.41 14.18
CA GLY A 217 -15.30 7.57 13.89
C GLY A 217 -16.12 6.32 14.29
N ILE A 218 -15.59 5.12 14.01
CA ILE A 218 -16.18 3.85 14.48
C ILE A 218 -16.20 3.79 16.01
N LEU A 219 -15.15 4.22 16.70
CA LEU A 219 -15.07 4.21 18.15
C LEU A 219 -16.18 5.06 18.79
N ILE A 220 -16.43 6.27 18.25
CA ILE A 220 -17.52 7.13 18.70
C ILE A 220 -18.88 6.50 18.38
N PHE A 221 -19.03 5.86 17.22
CA PHE A 221 -20.24 5.12 16.89
C PHE A 221 -20.50 3.97 17.88
N LEU A 222 -19.47 3.17 18.19
CA LEU A 222 -19.53 2.09 19.18
C LEU A 222 -19.90 2.61 20.57
N TRP A 223 -19.38 3.78 20.97
CA TRP A 223 -19.78 4.43 22.22
C TRP A 223 -21.26 4.81 22.22
N ARG A 224 -21.77 5.43 21.15
CA ARG A 224 -23.17 5.84 21.05
C ARG A 224 -24.12 4.65 21.05
N ILE A 225 -23.80 3.60 20.28
CA ILE A 225 -24.64 2.41 20.19
C ILE A 225 -24.57 1.57 21.46
N GLY A 226 -23.41 1.51 22.13
CA GLY A 226 -23.27 0.91 23.45
C GLY A 226 -24.18 1.58 24.46
N LYS A 227 -24.16 2.92 24.54
CA LYS A 227 -25.03 3.69 25.45
C LYS A 227 -26.52 3.40 25.23
N LYS A 228 -26.96 3.19 23.98
CA LYS A 228 -28.34 2.82 23.64
C LYS A 228 -28.72 1.41 24.15
N ASN A 229 -27.74 0.52 24.30
CA ASN A 229 -27.94 -0.89 24.70
C ASN A 229 -27.41 -1.16 26.13
N ASN A 230 -27.27 -0.14 26.97
CA ASN A 230 -26.74 -0.26 28.35
C ASN A 230 -25.35 -0.91 28.46
N LEU A 231 -24.51 -0.75 27.43
CA LEU A 231 -23.12 -1.20 27.41
C LEU A 231 -22.18 0.00 27.37
N SER A 232 -21.18 0.02 28.27
CA SER A 232 -20.10 1.00 28.20
C SER A 232 -19.15 0.68 27.04
N LEU A 233 -18.48 1.71 26.49
CA LEU A 233 -17.43 1.51 25.48
C LEU A 233 -16.32 0.59 26.00
N GLY A 234 -15.95 0.75 27.29
CA GLY A 234 -14.96 -0.11 27.93
C GLY A 234 -15.36 -1.58 27.95
N GLU A 235 -16.64 -1.91 28.17
CA GLU A 235 -17.13 -3.28 28.10
C GLU A 235 -17.06 -3.85 26.68
N ILE A 236 -17.43 -3.05 25.67
CA ILE A 236 -17.34 -3.42 24.26
C ILE A 236 -15.88 -3.73 23.89
N LEU A 237 -14.95 -2.84 24.23
CA LEU A 237 -13.52 -2.99 23.91
C LEU A 237 -12.85 -4.13 24.68
N LYS A 238 -13.28 -4.41 25.91
CA LYS A 238 -12.76 -5.51 26.72
C LYS A 238 -13.36 -6.87 26.35
N LYS A 239 -14.53 -6.90 25.71
CA LYS A 239 -15.24 -8.16 25.41
C LYS A 239 -14.41 -9.19 24.63
N PRO A 240 -13.61 -8.83 23.60
CA PRO A 240 -12.72 -9.79 22.95
C PRO A 240 -11.75 -10.49 23.91
N PHE A 241 -11.29 -9.79 24.95
CA PHE A 241 -10.29 -10.26 25.92
C PHE A 241 -10.89 -11.11 27.04
N LYS A 242 -12.22 -11.28 27.11
CA LYS A 242 -12.90 -12.10 28.13
C LYS A 242 -12.86 -13.61 27.78
N ILE A 243 -11.70 -14.10 27.36
CA ILE A 243 -11.45 -15.52 27.05
C ILE A 243 -10.35 -16.06 27.97
N PRO A 244 -10.29 -17.38 28.21
CA PRO A 244 -9.21 -17.99 29.00
C PRO A 244 -7.83 -17.63 28.43
N ARG A 245 -6.83 -17.40 29.29
CA ARG A 245 -5.46 -17.05 28.87
C ARG A 245 -4.86 -18.03 27.86
N GLY A 246 -5.13 -19.34 28.04
CA GLY A 246 -4.68 -20.37 27.11
C GLY A 246 -5.32 -20.25 25.72
N SER A 247 -6.59 -19.89 25.64
CA SER A 247 -7.31 -19.64 24.39
C SER A 247 -6.81 -18.37 23.71
N LEU A 248 -6.56 -17.30 24.48
CA LEU A 248 -5.95 -16.07 23.96
C LEU A 248 -4.57 -16.34 23.36
N LEU A 249 -3.70 -17.09 24.05
CA LEU A 249 -2.37 -17.42 23.55
C LEU A 249 -2.45 -18.21 22.23
N ARG A 250 -3.38 -19.16 22.11
CA ARG A 250 -3.62 -19.91 20.86
C ARG A 250 -4.09 -19.01 19.72
N GLN A 251 -4.96 -18.03 19.99
CA GLN A 251 -5.38 -17.03 19.00
C GLN A 251 -4.21 -16.15 18.54
N ILE A 252 -3.32 -15.77 19.46
CA ILE A 252 -2.10 -15.03 19.14
C ILE A 252 -1.18 -15.87 18.25
N ILE A 253 -0.93 -17.13 18.63
CA ILE A 253 -0.09 -18.06 17.85
C ILE A 253 -0.68 -18.23 16.44
N LEU A 254 -1.98 -18.53 16.33
CA LEU A 254 -2.65 -18.65 15.04
C LEU A 254 -2.50 -17.38 14.20
N GLY A 255 -2.67 -16.21 14.81
CA GLY A 255 -2.52 -14.91 14.13
C GLY A 255 -1.10 -14.66 13.62
N ILE A 256 -0.08 -14.92 14.45
CA ILE A 256 1.33 -14.77 14.05
C ILE A 256 1.68 -15.75 12.93
N THR A 257 1.33 -17.04 13.07
CA THR A 257 1.61 -18.05 12.05
C THR A 257 0.89 -17.72 10.73
N SER A 258 -0.37 -17.28 10.80
CA SER A 258 -1.13 -16.84 9.62
C SER A 258 -0.49 -15.62 8.97
N ALA A 259 -0.01 -14.64 9.74
CA ALA A 259 0.71 -13.48 9.21
C ALA A 259 1.98 -13.88 8.46
N VAL A 260 2.76 -14.82 9.03
CA VAL A 260 3.99 -15.32 8.40
C VAL A 260 3.68 -16.03 7.08
N ILE A 261 2.68 -16.92 7.07
CA ILE A 261 2.28 -17.64 5.85
C ILE A 261 1.82 -16.65 4.77
N LEU A 262 0.96 -15.70 5.13
CA LEU A 262 0.47 -14.67 4.20
C LEU A 262 1.64 -13.83 3.66
N SER A 263 2.55 -13.41 4.53
CA SER A 263 3.72 -12.62 4.14
C SER A 263 4.65 -13.39 3.22
N ILE A 264 4.88 -14.68 3.45
CA ILE A 264 5.68 -15.55 2.57
C ILE A 264 5.01 -15.68 1.20
N ILE A 265 3.70 -15.93 1.15
CA ILE A 265 2.95 -16.06 -0.11
C ILE A 265 3.05 -14.78 -0.93
N ILE A 266 2.81 -13.62 -0.30
CA ILE A 266 2.90 -12.33 -0.98
C ILE A 266 4.35 -12.00 -1.36
N TYR A 267 5.32 -12.34 -0.52
CA TYR A 267 6.74 -12.16 -0.83
C TYR A 267 7.17 -12.98 -2.06
N LEU A 268 6.77 -14.26 -2.13
CA LEU A 268 7.09 -15.11 -3.27
C LEU A 268 6.34 -14.73 -4.55
N SER A 269 5.13 -14.17 -4.40
CA SER A 269 4.29 -13.76 -5.53
C SER A 269 4.66 -12.35 -6.04
N ALA A 270 4.36 -11.34 -5.22
CA ALA A 270 4.57 -9.93 -5.54
C ALA A 270 5.99 -9.44 -5.16
N GLY A 271 6.51 -9.92 -4.03
CA GLY A 271 7.74 -9.47 -3.37
C GLY A 271 9.02 -9.58 -4.21
N LEU A 272 9.23 -10.76 -4.77
CA LEU A 272 10.43 -11.08 -5.54
C LEU A 272 10.39 -10.54 -6.97
N ASN A 273 9.18 -10.30 -7.49
CA ASN A 273 8.97 -10.13 -8.93
C ASN A 273 8.48 -8.73 -9.32
N TYR A 274 7.90 -7.95 -8.39
CA TYR A 274 7.21 -6.69 -8.72
C TYR A 274 7.48 -5.56 -7.73
N ILE A 275 7.32 -5.81 -6.44
CA ILE A 275 7.47 -4.79 -5.39
C ILE A 275 8.31 -5.37 -4.27
N GLY A 276 9.37 -4.71 -3.83
CA GLY A 276 10.07 -5.13 -2.62
C GLY A 276 9.09 -5.22 -1.44
N MET A 277 9.06 -6.34 -0.73
CA MET A 277 8.11 -6.61 0.37
C MET A 277 8.78 -6.73 1.76
N ILE A 278 10.08 -6.45 1.84
CA ILE A 278 10.85 -6.46 3.10
C ILE A 278 11.36 -5.04 3.38
N PRO A 279 11.05 -4.46 4.56
CA PRO A 279 11.56 -3.14 4.91
C PRO A 279 13.07 -3.21 5.12
N SER A 280 13.79 -2.16 4.71
CA SER A 280 15.24 -2.09 4.97
C SER A 280 15.54 -2.01 6.46
N LEU A 281 16.78 -2.33 6.85
CA LEU A 281 17.22 -2.32 8.26
C LEU A 281 16.99 -0.96 8.95
N ILE A 282 17.04 0.14 8.21
CA ILE A 282 16.79 1.48 8.75
C ILE A 282 15.28 1.68 9.03
N LYS A 283 14.41 1.07 8.23
CA LYS A 283 12.94 1.18 8.38
C LYS A 283 12.41 0.25 9.49
N ILE A 284 13.07 -0.88 9.75
CA ILE A 284 12.57 -1.89 10.72
C ILE A 284 12.49 -1.36 12.17
N VAL A 285 13.34 -0.40 12.53
CA VAL A 285 13.31 0.24 13.87
C VAL A 285 11.98 0.94 14.14
N TRP A 286 11.30 1.39 13.08
CA TRP A 286 10.00 2.05 13.18
C TRP A 286 8.82 1.07 13.23
N PHE A 287 9.05 -0.21 12.91
CA PHE A 287 8.01 -1.23 12.87
C PHE A 287 7.19 -1.32 14.16
N PRO A 288 7.78 -1.35 15.39
CA PRO A 288 6.99 -1.49 16.61
C PRO A 288 6.01 -0.34 16.84
N LEU A 289 6.40 0.89 16.47
CA LEU A 289 5.55 2.08 16.58
C LEU A 289 4.32 1.94 15.68
N TYR A 290 4.52 1.69 14.39
CA TYR A 290 3.43 1.53 13.43
C TYR A 290 2.57 0.30 13.75
N PHE A 291 3.18 -0.81 14.18
CA PHE A 291 2.47 -2.02 14.56
C PHE A 291 1.49 -1.78 15.72
N GLY A 292 1.88 -1.04 16.76
CA GLY A 292 1.00 -0.76 17.90
C GLY A 292 -0.30 -0.04 17.49
N PHE A 293 -0.18 0.96 16.63
CA PHE A 293 -1.35 1.70 16.11
C PHE A 293 -2.18 0.88 15.13
N VAL A 294 -1.54 0.16 14.21
CA VAL A 294 -2.23 -0.72 13.26
C VAL A 294 -3.01 -1.79 14.03
N LEU A 295 -2.43 -2.39 15.07
CA LEU A 295 -3.09 -3.37 15.92
C LEU A 295 -4.34 -2.79 16.59
N LEU A 296 -4.24 -1.56 17.14
CA LEU A 296 -5.38 -0.86 17.73
C LEU A 296 -6.50 -0.59 16.71
N ILE A 297 -6.15 -0.13 15.51
CA ILE A 297 -7.10 0.14 14.43
C ILE A 297 -7.81 -1.15 14.01
N PHE A 298 -7.06 -2.22 13.73
CA PHE A 298 -7.66 -3.49 13.33
C PHE A 298 -8.47 -4.12 14.46
N LEU A 299 -8.13 -3.90 15.73
CA LEU A 299 -8.96 -4.32 16.86
C LEU A 299 -10.34 -3.63 16.83
N ILE A 300 -10.38 -2.32 16.61
CA ILE A 300 -11.64 -1.56 16.48
C ILE A 300 -12.44 -2.05 15.27
N PHE A 301 -11.79 -2.25 14.12
CA PHE A 301 -12.42 -2.84 12.95
C PHE A 301 -12.93 -4.25 13.22
N GLY A 302 -12.19 -5.08 13.96
CA GLY A 302 -12.58 -6.42 14.37
C GLY A 302 -13.86 -6.45 15.19
N ILE A 303 -13.95 -5.56 16.17
CA ILE A 303 -15.15 -5.43 17.01
C ILE A 303 -16.36 -5.03 16.16
N MET A 304 -16.20 -4.05 15.28
CA MET A 304 -17.29 -3.55 14.45
C MET A 304 -17.71 -4.56 13.38
N PHE A 305 -16.78 -5.07 12.60
CA PHE A 305 -17.08 -5.85 11.41
C PHE A 305 -17.33 -7.33 11.74
N GLN A 306 -16.47 -7.96 12.52
CA GLN A 306 -16.63 -9.37 12.89
C GLN A 306 -17.53 -9.52 14.11
N GLY A 307 -17.32 -8.70 15.15
CA GLY A 307 -18.07 -8.78 16.41
C GLY A 307 -19.54 -8.38 16.32
N ILE A 308 -19.87 -7.42 15.46
CA ILE A 308 -21.23 -6.88 15.32
C ILE A 308 -21.83 -7.25 13.96
N LEU A 309 -21.21 -6.87 12.84
CA LEU A 309 -21.84 -7.02 11.51
C LEU A 309 -21.90 -8.45 11.02
N GLN A 310 -20.79 -9.20 11.06
CA GLN A 310 -20.74 -10.57 10.55
C GLN A 310 -21.72 -11.50 11.29
N ASN A 311 -21.95 -11.24 12.58
CA ASN A 311 -22.88 -12.00 13.41
C ASN A 311 -24.35 -11.75 13.10
N LYS A 312 -24.68 -10.77 12.26
CA LYS A 312 -26.05 -10.51 11.77
C LYS A 312 -26.39 -11.28 10.50
N LEU A 313 -25.44 -12.06 9.96
CA LEU A 313 -25.62 -12.81 8.73
C LEU A 313 -25.43 -14.31 8.99
N ASP A 314 -26.16 -15.12 8.23
CA ASP A 314 -26.08 -16.57 8.31
C ASP A 314 -24.72 -17.11 7.87
N GLU A 315 -24.46 -18.37 8.21
CA GLU A 315 -23.30 -19.08 7.70
C GLU A 315 -23.47 -19.45 6.21
N GLY A 316 -22.39 -19.38 5.44
CA GLY A 316 -22.37 -19.83 4.04
C GLY A 316 -21.35 -19.09 3.19
N LEU A 317 -21.07 -19.58 1.98
CA LEU A 317 -20.12 -18.94 1.06
C LEU A 317 -20.65 -17.59 0.57
N LYS A 318 -21.94 -17.51 0.21
CA LYS A 318 -22.58 -16.26 -0.23
C LYS A 318 -22.49 -15.16 0.83
N GLN A 319 -22.76 -15.51 2.09
CA GLN A 319 -22.70 -14.55 3.20
C GLN A 319 -21.26 -14.19 3.56
N PHE A 320 -20.33 -15.14 3.49
CA PHE A 320 -18.90 -14.88 3.62
C PHE A 320 -18.44 -13.80 2.62
N THR A 321 -18.69 -14.00 1.32
CA THR A 321 -18.31 -13.05 0.27
C THR A 321 -19.00 -11.70 0.48
N LYS A 322 -20.28 -11.70 0.86
CA LYS A 322 -21.04 -10.47 1.15
C LYS A 322 -20.41 -9.67 2.29
N VAL A 323 -20.04 -10.32 3.39
CA VAL A 323 -19.37 -9.67 4.53
C VAL A 323 -18.03 -9.11 4.11
N SER A 324 -17.18 -9.90 3.45
CA SER A 324 -15.85 -9.45 3.03
C SER A 324 -15.93 -8.26 2.08
N LEU A 325 -16.78 -8.33 1.04
CA LEU A 325 -16.96 -7.21 0.12
C LEU A 325 -17.53 -5.96 0.80
N MET A 326 -18.43 -6.11 1.78
CA MET A 326 -18.91 -4.94 2.53
C MET A 326 -17.79 -4.33 3.39
N ILE A 327 -17.00 -5.13 4.10
CA ILE A 327 -15.86 -4.64 4.88
C ILE A 327 -14.90 -3.89 3.96
N PHE A 328 -14.55 -4.49 2.83
CA PHE A 328 -13.74 -3.86 1.79
C PHE A 328 -14.35 -2.53 1.36
N SER A 329 -15.63 -2.50 0.95
CA SER A 329 -16.29 -1.28 0.49
C SER A 329 -16.31 -0.19 1.56
N LEU A 330 -16.56 -0.52 2.83
CA LEU A 330 -16.56 0.47 3.92
C LEU A 330 -15.17 1.08 4.15
N LEU A 331 -14.13 0.25 4.14
CA LEU A 331 -12.74 0.71 4.30
C LEU A 331 -12.28 1.50 3.07
N PHE A 332 -12.51 0.95 1.88
CA PHE A 332 -12.05 1.52 0.62
C PHE A 332 -12.78 2.82 0.28
N MET A 333 -14.11 2.89 0.41
CA MET A 333 -14.86 4.11 0.12
C MET A 333 -14.48 5.25 1.07
N TYR A 334 -14.18 4.94 2.33
CA TYR A 334 -13.68 5.94 3.28
C TYR A 334 -12.33 6.51 2.78
N MET A 335 -11.36 5.64 2.50
CA MET A 335 -10.05 6.08 2.00
C MET A 335 -10.17 6.83 0.67
N PHE A 336 -10.98 6.34 -0.26
CA PHE A 336 -11.23 6.94 -1.55
C PHE A 336 -11.76 8.37 -1.42
N ILE A 337 -12.79 8.59 -0.58
CA ILE A 337 -13.38 9.92 -0.37
C ILE A 337 -12.35 10.89 0.22
N TYR A 338 -11.59 10.47 1.25
CA TYR A 338 -10.59 11.34 1.85
C TYR A 338 -9.42 11.64 0.93
N LEU A 339 -8.92 10.65 0.19
CA LEU A 339 -7.87 10.87 -0.81
C LEU A 339 -8.35 11.81 -1.92
N LEU A 340 -9.60 11.68 -2.36
CA LEU A 340 -10.20 12.59 -3.33
C LEU A 340 -10.29 14.01 -2.78
N ILE A 341 -10.80 14.20 -1.55
CA ILE A 341 -10.88 15.51 -0.91
C ILE A 341 -9.48 16.14 -0.80
N ILE A 342 -8.49 15.38 -0.32
CA ILE A 342 -7.11 15.85 -0.19
C ILE A 342 -6.56 16.26 -1.57
N SER A 343 -6.79 15.45 -2.60
CA SER A 343 -6.31 15.76 -3.95
C SER A 343 -6.94 17.03 -4.52
N LEU A 344 -8.25 17.22 -4.31
CA LEU A 344 -8.95 18.44 -4.72
C LEU A 344 -8.45 19.67 -3.96
N LEU A 345 -8.16 19.55 -2.66
CA LEU A 345 -7.63 20.65 -1.86
C LEU A 345 -6.19 21.02 -2.23
N MET A 346 -5.38 20.04 -2.62
CA MET A 346 -4.00 20.24 -3.06
C MET A 346 -3.89 20.71 -4.50
N GLY A 347 -4.91 20.48 -5.33
CA GLY A 347 -4.81 20.67 -6.78
C GLY A 347 -3.90 19.64 -7.47
N SER A 348 -3.55 18.53 -6.80
CA SER A 348 -2.75 17.43 -7.36
C SER A 348 -3.38 16.08 -7.00
N PHE A 349 -3.43 15.18 -7.98
CA PHE A 349 -3.92 13.80 -7.80
C PHE A 349 -2.83 12.79 -7.44
N PHE A 350 -1.61 13.24 -7.15
CA PHE A 350 -0.46 12.37 -6.87
C PHE A 350 -0.73 11.31 -5.81
N TYR A 351 -1.22 11.70 -4.63
CA TYR A 351 -1.51 10.75 -3.57
C TYR A 351 -2.68 9.82 -3.91
N PHE A 352 -3.67 10.30 -4.66
CA PHE A 352 -4.78 9.47 -5.11
C PHE A 352 -4.32 8.41 -6.13
N GLY A 353 -3.57 8.81 -7.16
CA GLY A 353 -3.00 7.94 -8.18
C GLY A 353 -1.96 6.96 -7.60
N SER A 354 -1.18 7.40 -6.62
CA SER A 354 -0.15 6.57 -5.98
C SER A 354 -0.71 5.57 -4.98
N PHE A 355 -1.72 5.93 -4.16
CA PHE A 355 -2.20 5.02 -3.11
C PHE A 355 -3.28 4.05 -3.56
N LEU A 356 -4.17 4.44 -4.48
CA LEU A 356 -5.30 3.58 -4.85
C LEU A 356 -4.89 2.22 -5.46
N PRO A 357 -3.88 2.14 -6.35
CA PRO A 357 -3.43 0.86 -6.92
C PRO A 357 -2.98 -0.14 -5.85
N PHE A 358 -2.42 0.34 -4.73
CA PHE A 358 -2.03 -0.52 -3.61
C PHE A 358 -3.18 -0.76 -2.63
N ALA A 359 -3.97 0.28 -2.32
CA ALA A 359 -5.05 0.21 -1.34
C ALA A 359 -6.14 -0.78 -1.76
N LEU A 360 -6.50 -0.83 -3.04
CA LEU A 360 -7.57 -1.70 -3.54
C LEU A 360 -7.27 -3.19 -3.29
N PRO A 361 -6.18 -3.78 -3.82
CA PRO A 361 -5.87 -5.20 -3.58
C PRO A 361 -5.56 -5.48 -2.11
N LEU A 362 -4.90 -4.56 -1.41
CA LEU A 362 -4.54 -4.72 0.00
C LEU A 362 -5.78 -4.78 0.92
N LEU A 363 -6.69 -3.81 0.80
CA LEU A 363 -7.92 -3.78 1.61
C LEU A 363 -8.87 -4.92 1.25
N LEU A 364 -8.93 -5.29 -0.04
CA LEU A 364 -9.71 -6.43 -0.48
C LEU A 364 -9.19 -7.71 0.17
N MET A 365 -7.89 -7.99 0.05
CA MET A 365 -7.28 -9.17 0.68
C MET A 365 -7.48 -9.17 2.19
N ASN A 366 -7.22 -8.04 2.86
CA ASN A 366 -7.42 -7.93 4.30
C ASN A 366 -8.86 -8.26 4.71
N SER A 367 -9.86 -7.77 3.97
CA SER A 367 -11.26 -8.06 4.26
C SER A 367 -11.57 -9.56 4.21
N PHE A 368 -11.05 -10.28 3.21
CA PHE A 368 -11.25 -11.72 3.05
C PHE A 368 -10.48 -12.52 4.10
N VAL A 369 -9.21 -12.19 4.35
CA VAL A 369 -8.39 -12.80 5.41
C VAL A 369 -9.08 -12.65 6.76
N PHE A 370 -9.57 -11.43 7.07
CA PHE A 370 -10.16 -11.13 8.35
C PHE A 370 -11.46 -11.92 8.60
N THR A 371 -12.36 -11.92 7.62
CA THR A 371 -13.61 -12.71 7.66
C THR A 371 -13.32 -14.21 7.73
N TYR A 372 -12.33 -14.70 6.99
CA TYR A 372 -11.99 -16.12 6.93
C TYR A 372 -11.45 -16.63 8.26
N ILE A 373 -10.45 -15.94 8.81
CA ILE A 373 -9.88 -16.32 10.10
C ILE A 373 -10.94 -16.26 11.19
N TYR A 374 -11.78 -15.23 11.24
CA TYR A 374 -12.86 -15.15 12.23
C TYR A 374 -13.85 -16.32 12.12
N LYS A 375 -14.21 -16.73 10.89
CA LYS A 375 -15.07 -17.91 10.67
C LYS A 375 -14.42 -19.19 11.22
N LYS A 376 -13.11 -19.31 11.14
CA LYS A 376 -12.36 -20.48 11.65
C LYS A 376 -12.15 -20.40 13.17
N SER A 377 -11.82 -19.23 13.69
CA SER A 377 -11.37 -19.07 15.07
C SER A 377 -12.46 -18.69 16.07
N GLY A 378 -13.61 -18.19 15.60
CA GLY A 378 -14.69 -17.66 16.44
C GLY A 378 -14.32 -16.39 17.22
N ASN A 379 -13.11 -15.85 17.04
CA ASN A 379 -12.62 -14.67 17.76
C ASN A 379 -11.85 -13.75 16.80
N ILE A 380 -11.83 -12.45 17.10
CA ILE A 380 -11.20 -11.44 16.25
C ILE A 380 -9.67 -11.43 16.34
N PHE A 381 -9.06 -11.93 17.44
CA PHE A 381 -7.61 -11.77 17.70
C PHE A 381 -6.71 -12.30 16.59
N ALA A 382 -6.91 -13.55 16.17
CA ALA A 382 -6.06 -14.14 15.13
C ALA A 382 -6.13 -13.31 13.83
N GLY A 383 -7.32 -12.85 13.45
CA GLY A 383 -7.52 -12.00 12.28
C GLY A 383 -6.92 -10.60 12.45
N VAL A 384 -7.08 -9.98 13.63
CA VAL A 384 -6.51 -8.67 13.97
C VAL A 384 -4.98 -8.71 13.89
N ILE A 385 -4.35 -9.72 14.49
CA ILE A 385 -2.89 -9.87 14.49
C ILE A 385 -2.37 -10.17 13.09
N THR A 386 -3.06 -11.04 12.34
CA THR A 386 -2.68 -11.38 10.95
C THR A 386 -2.65 -10.12 10.09
N ASN A 387 -3.75 -9.37 10.08
CA ASN A 387 -3.85 -8.15 9.28
C ASN A 387 -2.90 -7.07 9.79
N ALA A 388 -2.74 -6.93 11.11
CA ALA A 388 -1.87 -5.89 11.65
C ALA A 388 -0.40 -6.12 11.30
N LEU A 389 0.12 -7.33 11.50
CA LEU A 389 1.50 -7.66 11.14
C LEU A 389 1.74 -7.48 9.64
N PHE A 390 0.86 -8.05 8.82
CA PHE A 390 0.99 -7.98 7.37
C PHE A 390 0.90 -6.54 6.85
N PHE A 391 -0.09 -5.77 7.30
CA PHE A 391 -0.29 -4.38 6.89
C PHE A 391 0.88 -3.50 7.35
N THR A 392 1.38 -3.66 8.58
CA THR A 392 2.56 -2.91 9.05
C THR A 392 3.80 -3.24 8.22
N LEU A 393 4.06 -4.52 7.92
CA LEU A 393 5.19 -4.90 7.06
C LEU A 393 5.08 -4.23 5.69
N PHE A 394 3.88 -4.25 5.10
CA PHE A 394 3.64 -3.65 3.80
C PHE A 394 3.89 -2.13 3.81
N ILE A 395 3.21 -1.37 4.67
CA ILE A 395 3.34 0.10 4.70
C ILE A 395 4.75 0.56 5.07
N CYS A 396 5.44 -0.14 5.97
CA CYS A 396 6.82 0.20 6.32
C CYS A 396 7.78 -0.09 5.16
N THR A 397 7.48 -1.08 4.32
CA THR A 397 8.32 -1.40 3.16
C THR A 397 8.21 -0.33 2.09
N ILE A 398 6.98 -0.02 1.68
CA ILE A 398 6.72 0.90 0.56
C ILE A 398 6.95 2.37 0.95
N SER A 399 6.88 2.72 2.24
CA SER A 399 7.09 4.11 2.67
C SER A 399 8.55 4.52 2.44
N PRO A 400 8.83 5.62 1.73
CA PRO A 400 10.16 6.20 1.68
C PRO A 400 10.62 6.61 3.10
N LEU A 401 11.95 6.70 3.27
CA LEU A 401 12.54 7.26 4.47
C LEU A 401 12.45 8.79 4.38
N GLN A 402 11.43 9.36 5.01
CA GLN A 402 11.10 10.78 4.93
C GLN A 402 10.51 11.24 6.28
N SER A 403 10.99 12.38 6.77
CA SER A 403 10.43 12.98 7.99
C SER A 403 9.01 13.51 7.76
N GLY A 404 8.17 13.46 8.79
CA GLY A 404 6.82 14.01 8.72
C GLY A 404 6.77 15.49 8.33
N PHE A 405 7.75 16.29 8.76
CA PHE A 405 7.83 17.71 8.38
C PHE A 405 8.11 17.91 6.89
N SER A 406 9.08 17.18 6.32
CA SER A 406 9.36 17.23 4.88
C SER A 406 8.15 16.79 4.06
N PHE A 407 7.43 15.77 4.53
CA PHE A 407 6.22 15.29 3.89
C PHE A 407 5.11 16.35 3.89
N ILE A 408 4.82 16.96 5.04
CA ILE A 408 3.78 18.00 5.17
C ILE A 408 4.15 19.25 4.36
N MET A 409 5.41 19.67 4.37
CA MET A 409 5.85 20.80 3.53
C MET A 409 5.61 20.53 2.05
N GLY A 410 5.74 19.27 1.62
CA GLY A 410 5.41 18.84 0.25
C GLY A 410 3.93 19.00 -0.13
N PHE A 411 3.01 19.25 0.82
CA PHE A 411 1.61 19.59 0.50
C PHE A 411 1.43 21.08 0.15
N PHE A 412 2.40 21.93 0.49
CA PHE A 412 2.31 23.39 0.34
C PHE A 412 3.29 23.96 -0.69
N SER A 413 4.17 23.11 -1.23
CA SER A 413 5.04 23.39 -2.38
C SER A 413 4.36 22.95 -3.66
#